data_AF-A0A7C1J8G4-F1
#
_entry.id   AF-A0A7C1J8G4-F1
#
_cell.length_a   1.000
_cell.length_b   1.000
_cell.length_c   1.000
_cell.angle_alpha   90.00
_cell.angle_beta   90.00
_cell.angle_gamma   90.00
#
_symmetry.space_group_name_H-M   'P 1'
#
loop_
_entity.id
_entity.type
_entity.pdbx_description
1 polymer ?
#
loop_
_entity_poly.entity_id
_entity_poly.type
_entity_poly.pdbx_seq_one_letter_code
_entity_poly.pdbx_strand_id
1 'polypeptide(L)'
;MTQPKRKPRITQRQYDRRIEELHRLIMYGYSHAQIMERCTDGWNLSKRQARRYIAAAYDTFNATAGIDPETHLGIALERLNDLFNTANRAGNVPLALTVQLEINHLLHYVKPRPDNAARLKRALKNVSAELDAQTSIEYKDPVSLRDDIADGYKTIIDE
;
A
#
# COMPACT_ATOMS: atom_id res chain seq x y z
N MET A 1 -43.84 -29.08 15.22
CA MET A 1 -43.06 -28.87 13.98
C MET A 1 -42.82 -27.37 13.81
N THR A 2 -41.63 -26.89 14.12
CA THR A 2 -41.30 -25.45 14.07
C THR A 2 -40.74 -25.14 12.69
N GLN A 3 -41.46 -24.32 11.91
CA GLN A 3 -41.00 -23.87 10.58
C GLN A 3 -39.65 -23.14 10.70
N PRO A 4 -38.66 -23.42 9.83
CA PRO A 4 -37.38 -22.74 9.88
C PRO A 4 -37.55 -21.26 9.51
N LYS A 5 -37.17 -20.35 10.42
CA LYS A 5 -37.17 -18.91 10.18
C LYS A 5 -36.24 -18.60 9.00
N ARG A 6 -36.79 -17.99 7.94
CA ARG A 6 -36.02 -17.56 6.77
C ARG A 6 -34.97 -16.51 7.19
N LYS A 7 -33.72 -16.66 6.75
CA LYS A 7 -32.67 -15.67 6.99
C LYS A 7 -33.10 -14.30 6.40
N PRO A 8 -32.87 -13.18 7.12
CA PRO A 8 -33.22 -11.86 6.62
C PRO A 8 -32.46 -11.56 5.33
N ARG A 9 -33.19 -11.05 4.33
CA ARG A 9 -32.62 -10.59 3.06
C ARG A 9 -31.82 -9.32 3.35
N ILE A 10 -30.59 -9.26 2.86
CA ILE A 10 -29.75 -8.07 3.06
C ILE A 10 -30.37 -6.86 2.35
N THR A 11 -30.15 -5.66 2.88
CA THR A 11 -30.60 -4.44 2.21
C THR A 11 -29.66 -4.06 1.08
N GLN A 12 -30.15 -3.31 0.07
CA GLN A 12 -29.32 -2.82 -1.03
C GLN A 12 -28.13 -2.01 -0.50
N ARG A 13 -28.35 -1.17 0.51
CA ARG A 13 -27.29 -0.40 1.17
C ARG A 13 -26.18 -1.27 1.78
N GLN A 14 -26.53 -2.42 2.37
CA GLN A 14 -25.54 -3.37 2.88
C GLN A 14 -24.78 -4.08 1.76
N TYR A 15 -25.46 -4.31 0.63
CA TYR A 15 -24.85 -4.89 -0.56
C TYR A 15 -23.78 -3.96 -1.12
N ASP A 16 -24.14 -2.69 -1.33
CA ASP A 16 -23.26 -1.68 -1.91
C ASP A 16 -22.05 -1.41 -1.01
N ARG A 17 -22.25 -1.27 0.31
CA ARG A 17 -21.16 -1.11 1.28
C ARG A 17 -20.15 -2.26 1.23
N ARG A 18 -20.63 -3.49 1.06
CA ARG A 18 -19.76 -4.67 0.94
C ARG A 18 -18.95 -4.62 -0.35
N ILE A 19 -19.57 -4.27 -1.47
CA ILE A 19 -18.86 -4.11 -2.74
C ILE A 19 -17.78 -3.04 -2.63
N GLU A 20 -18.08 -1.89 -2.01
CA GLU A 20 -17.11 -0.81 -1.81
C GLU A 20 -15.94 -1.21 -0.89
N GLU A 21 -16.18 -2.00 0.15
CA GLU A 21 -15.10 -2.58 0.97
C GLU A 21 -14.21 -3.51 0.14
N LEU A 22 -14.80 -4.39 -0.68
CA LEU A 22 -14.03 -5.28 -1.56
C LEU A 22 -13.27 -4.53 -2.64
N HIS A 23 -13.87 -3.49 -3.21
CA HIS A 23 -13.25 -2.62 -4.20
C HIS A 23 -11.95 -2.00 -3.63
N ARG A 24 -11.99 -1.49 -2.40
CA ARG A 24 -10.80 -0.96 -1.73
C ARG A 24 -9.73 -2.04 -1.50
N LEU A 25 -10.11 -3.24 -1.09
CA LEU A 25 -9.16 -4.35 -0.92
C LEU A 25 -8.49 -4.73 -2.25
N ILE A 26 -9.26 -4.72 -3.35
CA ILE A 26 -8.71 -4.93 -4.70
C ILE A 26 -7.71 -3.83 -5.05
N MET A 27 -8.06 -2.55 -4.83
CA MET A 27 -7.16 -1.42 -5.06
C MET A 27 -5.86 -1.47 -4.22
N TYR A 28 -5.94 -1.96 -2.99
CA TYR A 28 -4.76 -2.14 -2.12
C TYR A 28 -3.93 -3.39 -2.45
N GLY A 29 -4.28 -4.14 -3.50
CA GLY A 29 -3.51 -5.28 -3.98
C GLY A 29 -3.67 -6.55 -3.14
N TYR A 30 -4.76 -6.69 -2.38
CA TYR A 30 -5.04 -7.92 -1.65
C TYR A 30 -5.27 -9.09 -2.63
N SER A 31 -4.72 -10.25 -2.29
CA SER A 31 -4.91 -11.46 -3.11
C SER A 31 -6.35 -11.97 -3.05
N HIS A 32 -6.78 -12.67 -4.09
CA HIS A 32 -8.11 -13.28 -4.16
C HIS A 32 -8.40 -14.20 -2.95
N ALA A 33 -7.38 -14.92 -2.45
CA ALA A 33 -7.51 -15.79 -1.28
C ALA A 33 -7.82 -15.00 0.00
N GLN A 34 -7.07 -13.90 0.24
CA GLN A 34 -7.30 -13.02 1.40
C GLN A 34 -8.68 -12.35 1.34
N ILE A 35 -9.12 -11.94 0.14
CA ILE A 35 -10.44 -11.35 -0.06
C ILE A 35 -11.55 -12.38 0.18
N MET A 36 -11.36 -13.62 -0.28
CA MET A 36 -12.29 -14.71 -0.05
C MET A 36 -12.45 -15.00 1.44
N GLU A 37 -11.34 -15.12 2.17
CA GLU A 37 -11.30 -15.34 3.61
C GLU A 37 -12.03 -14.21 4.36
N ARG A 38 -11.77 -12.95 3.98
CA ARG A 38 -12.49 -11.79 4.53
C ARG A 38 -14.01 -11.89 4.35
N CYS A 39 -14.47 -12.39 3.20
CA CYS A 39 -15.89 -12.56 2.92
C CYS A 39 -16.51 -13.74 3.70
N THR A 40 -15.80 -14.88 3.78
CA THR A 40 -16.31 -16.07 4.45
C THR A 40 -16.31 -15.91 5.95
N ASP A 41 -15.24 -15.33 6.51
CA ASP A 41 -15.01 -15.31 7.94
C ASP A 41 -15.53 -14.01 8.55
N GLY A 42 -15.33 -12.89 7.86
CA GLY A 42 -15.79 -11.57 8.31
C GLY A 42 -17.31 -11.38 8.17
N TRP A 43 -17.92 -11.91 7.10
CA TRP A 43 -19.36 -11.72 6.83
C TRP A 43 -20.19 -12.99 6.92
N ASN A 44 -19.59 -14.12 7.27
CA ASN A 44 -20.23 -15.42 7.35
C ASN A 44 -20.98 -15.80 6.05
N LEU A 45 -20.37 -15.50 4.91
CA LEU A 45 -20.91 -15.80 3.58
C LEU A 45 -20.46 -17.18 3.11
N SER A 46 -21.32 -17.87 2.36
CA SER A 46 -20.87 -19.03 1.60
C SER A 46 -19.88 -18.61 0.51
N LYS A 47 -18.96 -19.50 0.14
CA LYS A 47 -17.99 -19.26 -0.96
C LYS A 47 -18.67 -18.81 -2.26
N ARG A 48 -19.85 -19.37 -2.56
CA ARG A 48 -20.64 -18.96 -3.75
C ARG A 48 -21.13 -17.52 -3.65
N GLN A 49 -21.60 -17.10 -2.47
CA GLN A 49 -22.01 -15.71 -2.24
C GLN A 49 -20.80 -14.78 -2.30
N ALA A 50 -19.71 -15.11 -1.61
CA ALA A 50 -18.46 -14.35 -1.64
C ALA A 50 -17.99 -14.09 -3.09
N ARG A 51 -17.94 -15.12 -3.94
CA ARG A 51 -17.60 -14.98 -5.36
C ARG A 51 -18.47 -13.97 -6.11
N ARG A 52 -19.77 -13.92 -5.82
CA ARG A 52 -20.68 -12.94 -6.45
C ARG A 52 -20.37 -11.50 -6.04
N TYR A 53 -20.08 -11.26 -4.76
CA TYR A 53 -19.68 -9.94 -4.29
C TYR A 53 -18.33 -9.53 -4.88
N ILE A 54 -17.38 -10.46 -4.92
CA ILE A 54 -16.05 -10.21 -5.48
C ILE A 54 -16.16 -9.88 -6.97
N ALA A 55 -16.95 -10.63 -7.74
CA ALA A 55 -17.18 -10.33 -9.15
C ALA A 55 -17.77 -8.92 -9.35
N ALA A 56 -18.82 -8.56 -8.59
CA ALA A 56 -19.40 -7.22 -8.67
C ALA A 56 -18.41 -6.11 -8.25
N ALA A 57 -17.50 -6.39 -7.32
CA ALA A 57 -16.42 -5.48 -6.94
C ALA A 57 -15.36 -5.32 -8.04
N TYR A 58 -15.06 -6.38 -8.80
CA TYR A 58 -14.21 -6.28 -9.99
C TYR A 58 -14.90 -5.57 -11.15
N ASP A 59 -16.21 -5.76 -11.34
CA ASP A 59 -16.97 -5.04 -12.37
C ASP A 59 -17.00 -3.54 -12.08
N THR A 60 -17.21 -3.16 -10.81
CA THR A 60 -17.11 -1.76 -10.37
C THR A 60 -15.68 -1.24 -10.48
N PHE A 61 -14.68 -2.02 -10.08
CA PHE A 61 -13.27 -1.68 -10.28
C PHE A 61 -12.98 -1.39 -11.75
N ASN A 62 -13.38 -2.26 -12.67
CA ASN A 62 -13.15 -2.09 -14.10
C ASN A 62 -13.93 -0.89 -14.68
N ALA A 63 -15.13 -0.64 -14.18
CA ALA A 63 -15.93 0.53 -14.56
C ALA A 63 -15.31 1.85 -14.06
N THR A 64 -14.72 1.86 -12.85
CA THR A 64 -13.97 3.00 -12.32
C THR A 64 -12.55 3.10 -12.87
N ALA A 65 -11.96 1.98 -13.28
CA ALA A 65 -10.67 1.90 -13.99
C ALA A 65 -10.78 2.38 -15.45
N GLY A 66 -11.89 3.03 -15.81
CA GLY A 66 -11.88 4.12 -16.79
C GLY A 66 -10.92 5.28 -16.41
N ILE A 67 -10.26 5.23 -15.24
CA ILE A 67 -8.97 5.89 -15.03
C ILE A 67 -7.96 5.28 -16.00
N ASP A 68 -7.76 6.01 -17.07
CA ASP A 68 -6.80 5.80 -18.15
C ASP A 68 -5.53 5.06 -17.67
N PRO A 69 -5.21 3.87 -18.22
CA PRO A 69 -3.96 3.16 -17.97
C PRO A 69 -2.72 4.06 -18.08
N GLU A 70 -2.76 5.09 -18.93
CA GLU A 70 -1.68 6.07 -19.05
C GLU A 70 -1.55 6.95 -17.80
N THR A 71 -2.65 7.29 -17.13
CA THR A 71 -2.64 8.01 -15.84
C THR A 71 -2.03 7.15 -14.74
N HIS A 72 -2.38 5.87 -14.67
CA HIS A 72 -1.76 4.95 -13.71
C HIS A 72 -0.27 4.74 -13.97
N LEU A 73 0.12 4.63 -15.24
CA LEU A 73 1.52 4.59 -15.64
C LEU A 73 2.25 5.88 -15.25
N GLY A 74 1.65 7.05 -15.47
CA GLY A 74 2.20 8.34 -15.06
C GLY A 74 2.49 8.43 -13.57
N ILE A 75 1.53 8.04 -12.72
CA ILE A 75 1.70 8.00 -11.26
C ILE A 75 2.81 7.02 -10.85
N ALA A 76 2.88 5.85 -11.50
CA ALA A 76 3.93 4.88 -11.21
C ALA A 76 5.33 5.41 -11.58
N LEU A 77 5.44 6.10 -12.72
CA LEU A 77 6.69 6.72 -13.17
C LEU A 77 7.13 7.86 -12.26
N GLU A 78 6.22 8.71 -11.81
CA GLU A 78 6.51 9.78 -10.85
C GLU A 78 7.13 9.23 -9.57
N ARG A 79 6.48 8.21 -8.96
CA ARG A 79 6.98 7.56 -7.74
C ARG A 79 8.36 6.92 -7.93
N LEU A 80 8.60 6.30 -9.09
CA LEU A 80 9.91 5.71 -9.39
C LEU A 80 10.98 6.79 -9.62
N ASN A 81 10.65 7.89 -10.26
CA ASN A 81 11.55 9.03 -10.43
C ASN A 81 11.94 9.65 -9.08
N ASP A 82 10.99 9.81 -8.16
CA ASP A 82 11.27 10.30 -6.81
C ASP A 82 12.21 9.37 -6.05
N LEU A 83 11.98 8.06 -6.14
CA LEU A 83 12.84 7.06 -5.52
C LEU A 83 14.24 7.05 -6.14
N PHE A 84 14.33 7.18 -7.46
CA PHE A 84 15.60 7.30 -8.18
C PHE A 84 16.38 8.53 -7.71
N ASN A 85 15.73 9.69 -7.65
CA ASN A 85 16.34 10.93 -7.19
C ASN A 85 16.82 10.84 -5.75
N THR A 86 16.02 10.21 -4.88
CA THR A 86 16.38 9.98 -3.47
C THR A 86 17.60 9.06 -3.35
N ALA A 87 17.60 7.93 -4.07
CA ALA A 87 18.73 7.00 -4.10
C ALA A 87 20.01 7.65 -4.64
N ASN A 88 19.88 8.47 -5.70
CA ASN A 88 21.00 9.16 -6.32
C ASN A 88 21.60 10.22 -5.38
N ARG A 89 20.76 11.02 -4.70
CA ARG A 89 21.20 11.98 -3.68
C ARG A 89 21.89 11.30 -2.49
N ALA A 90 21.43 10.11 -2.12
CA ALA A 90 22.05 9.31 -1.06
C ALA A 90 23.34 8.59 -1.51
N GLY A 91 23.75 8.68 -2.78
CA GLY A 91 24.89 7.95 -3.32
C GLY A 91 24.66 6.43 -3.44
N ASN A 92 23.42 5.97 -3.31
CA ASN A 92 23.07 4.55 -3.42
C ASN A 92 22.92 4.14 -4.89
N VAL A 93 24.07 4.00 -5.55
CA VAL A 93 24.17 3.63 -6.97
C VAL A 93 23.46 2.31 -7.30
N PRO A 94 23.57 1.24 -6.49
CA PRO A 94 22.86 -0.01 -6.77
C PRO A 94 21.33 0.15 -6.78
N LEU A 95 20.76 0.90 -5.84
CA LEU A 95 19.32 1.15 -5.79
C LEU A 95 18.88 2.02 -6.97
N ALA A 96 19.60 3.12 -7.24
CA ALA A 96 19.30 4.00 -8.36
C ALA A 96 19.30 3.25 -9.70
N LEU A 97 20.28 2.38 -9.95
CA LEU A 97 20.34 1.56 -11.16
C LEU A 97 19.14 0.59 -11.25
N THR A 98 18.74 0.00 -10.13
CA THR A 98 17.61 -0.94 -10.12
C THR A 98 16.29 -0.24 -10.40
N VAL A 99 16.08 0.96 -9.85
CA VAL A 99 14.90 1.78 -10.12
C VAL A 99 14.87 2.23 -11.58
N GLN A 100 16.02 2.65 -12.13
CA GLN A 100 16.13 3.01 -13.55
C GLN A 100 15.76 1.85 -14.48
N LEU A 101 16.14 0.61 -14.14
CA LEU A 101 15.77 -0.58 -14.90
C LEU A 101 14.26 -0.84 -14.88
N GLU A 102 13.60 -0.59 -13.75
CA GLU A 102 12.15 -0.72 -13.62
C GLU A 102 11.41 0.35 -14.45
N ILE A 103 11.90 1.60 -14.42
CA ILE A 103 11.38 2.68 -15.28
C ILE A 103 11.50 2.29 -16.76
N ASN A 104 12.67 1.80 -17.18
CA ASN A 104 12.91 1.35 -18.57
C ASN A 104 12.02 0.17 -18.97
N HIS A 105 11.68 -0.70 -18.00
CA HIS A 105 10.77 -1.82 -18.22
C HIS A 105 9.33 -1.34 -18.44
N LEU A 106 8.85 -0.42 -17.59
CA LEU A 106 7.51 0.17 -17.71
C LEU A 106 7.34 0.99 -19.00
N LEU A 107 8.40 1.65 -19.46
CA LEU A 107 8.40 2.43 -20.72
C LEU A 107 8.68 1.57 -21.96
N HIS A 108 8.80 0.25 -21.80
CA HIS A 108 9.13 -0.70 -22.87
C HIS A 108 10.44 -0.40 -23.63
N TYR A 109 11.34 0.41 -23.07
CA TYR A 109 12.64 0.70 -23.67
C TYR A 109 13.61 -0.50 -23.61
N VAL A 110 13.37 -1.47 -22.71
CA VAL A 110 14.19 -2.68 -22.55
C VAL A 110 13.28 -3.90 -22.36
N LYS A 111 13.53 -5.00 -23.09
CA LYS A 111 12.83 -6.28 -22.83
C LYS A 111 13.05 -6.70 -21.37
N PRO A 112 12.00 -7.09 -20.61
CA PRO A 112 12.15 -7.55 -19.24
C PRO A 112 13.19 -8.67 -19.15
N ARG A 113 14.16 -8.51 -18.25
CA ARG A 113 14.93 -9.66 -17.79
C ARG A 113 14.11 -10.39 -16.73
N PRO A 114 13.99 -11.73 -16.82
CA PRO A 114 13.12 -12.51 -15.92
C PRO A 114 13.55 -12.45 -14.44
N ASP A 115 14.72 -11.91 -14.12
CA ASP A 115 15.29 -11.85 -12.77
C ASP A 115 15.15 -10.48 -12.06
N ASN A 116 14.58 -9.46 -12.71
CA ASN A 116 14.57 -8.08 -12.19
C ASN A 116 13.83 -7.94 -10.85
N ALA A 117 12.64 -8.54 -10.72
CA ALA A 117 11.86 -8.46 -9.48
C ALA A 117 12.58 -9.10 -8.27
N ALA A 118 13.28 -10.21 -8.50
CA ALA A 118 14.05 -10.89 -7.46
C ALA A 118 15.28 -10.06 -7.03
N ARG A 119 15.90 -9.35 -7.98
CA ARG A 119 17.03 -8.44 -7.71
C ARG A 119 16.58 -7.19 -6.96
N LEU A 120 15.46 -6.58 -7.35
CA LEU A 120 14.87 -5.44 -6.64
C LEU A 120 14.53 -5.80 -5.19
N LYS A 121 13.93 -6.97 -4.98
CA LYS A 121 13.60 -7.45 -3.62
C LYS A 121 14.84 -7.66 -2.75
N ARG A 122 15.96 -8.14 -3.33
CA ARG A 122 17.25 -8.27 -2.61
C ARG A 122 17.88 -6.92 -2.33
N ALA A 123 17.88 -6.01 -3.31
CA ALA A 123 18.42 -4.66 -3.15
C ALA A 123 17.69 -3.90 -2.04
N LEU A 124 16.36 -3.91 -2.04
CA LEU A 124 15.54 -3.27 -1.00
C LEU A 124 15.80 -3.87 0.39
N LYS A 125 15.99 -5.18 0.49
CA LYS A 125 16.33 -5.84 1.77
C LYS A 125 17.68 -5.37 2.32
N ASN A 126 18.67 -5.20 1.46
CA ASN A 126 20.00 -4.73 1.86
C ASN A 126 19.96 -3.25 2.29
N VAL A 127 19.21 -2.42 1.58
CA VAL A 127 19.02 -1.00 1.96
C VAL A 127 18.31 -0.87 3.30
N SER A 128 17.29 -1.69 3.58
CA SER A 128 16.65 -1.72 4.90
C SER A 128 17.66 -2.07 6.00
N ALA A 129 18.50 -3.09 5.77
CA ALA A 129 19.50 -3.50 6.75
C ALA A 129 20.60 -2.45 6.97
N GLU A 130 20.99 -1.72 5.92
CA GLU A 130 21.94 -0.60 6.02
C GLU A 130 21.33 0.59 6.77
N LEU A 131 20.04 0.88 6.57
CA LEU A 131 19.32 1.92 7.31
C LEU A 131 19.20 1.57 8.81
N ASP A 132 18.92 0.30 9.11
CA ASP A 132 18.86 -0.23 10.48
C ASP A 132 20.26 -0.19 11.16
N ALA A 133 21.33 -0.41 10.38
CA ALA A 133 22.71 -0.30 10.87
C ALA A 133 23.14 1.17 11.09
N GLN A 134 22.70 2.10 10.24
CA GLN A 134 22.97 3.54 10.42
C GLN A 134 22.15 4.17 11.54
N THR A 135 20.97 3.64 11.85
CA THR A 135 20.16 4.10 13.00
C THR A 135 20.63 3.51 14.34
N SER A 136 21.64 2.62 14.33
CA SER A 136 22.35 2.15 15.53
C SER A 136 23.52 3.05 15.94
N ILE A 137 23.56 4.31 15.49
CA ILE A 137 24.39 5.34 16.13
C ILE A 137 23.78 5.56 17.52
N GLU A 138 24.56 5.26 18.55
CA GLU A 138 24.30 5.52 19.97
C GLU A 138 23.26 6.62 20.19
N TYR A 139 22.09 6.24 20.70
CA TYR A 139 21.36 7.12 21.60
C TYR A 139 22.29 7.37 22.80
N LYS A 140 23.21 8.33 22.67
CA LYS A 140 23.80 8.97 23.84
C LYS A 140 22.62 9.48 24.63
N ASP A 141 22.57 9.09 25.89
CA ASP A 141 21.49 9.41 26.83
C ASP A 141 20.89 10.77 26.52
N PRO A 142 19.55 10.89 26.40
CA PRO A 142 18.94 12.19 26.23
C PRO A 142 19.40 13.05 27.39
N VAL A 143 20.30 13.99 27.11
CA VAL A 143 20.68 15.06 28.02
C VAL A 143 19.37 15.60 28.55
N SER A 144 19.19 15.50 29.86
CA SER A 144 17.99 15.89 30.59
C SER A 144 17.60 17.32 30.21
N LEU A 145 16.77 17.46 29.18
CA LEU A 145 16.20 18.72 28.67
C LEU A 145 15.08 19.23 29.58
N ARG A 146 15.12 18.90 30.88
CA ARG A 146 14.05 19.22 31.83
C ARG A 146 14.21 20.54 32.58
N ASP A 147 15.37 21.20 32.51
CA ASP A 147 15.59 22.39 33.35
C ASP A 147 15.61 23.72 32.59
N ASP A 148 15.86 23.74 31.27
CA ASP A 148 16.05 25.01 30.54
C ASP A 148 14.81 25.54 29.78
N ILE A 149 13.75 24.74 29.61
CA ILE A 149 12.55 25.15 28.86
C ILE A 149 11.52 25.88 29.75
N ALA A 150 11.70 25.85 31.07
CA ALA A 150 10.72 26.42 32.02
C ALA A 150 10.70 27.96 32.06
N ASP A 151 11.76 28.66 31.63
CA ASP A 151 11.85 30.12 31.74
C ASP A 151 11.41 30.90 30.49
N GLY A 152 11.28 30.25 29.32
CA GLY A 152 11.01 30.93 28.05
C GLY A 152 9.53 31.22 27.73
N TYR A 153 8.58 30.56 28.40
CA TYR A 153 7.17 30.59 28.00
C TYR A 153 6.24 31.44 28.89
N LYS A 154 6.79 32.23 29.83
CA LYS A 154 5.99 33.05 30.75
C LYS A 154 5.68 34.48 30.29
N THR A 155 6.09 34.88 29.09
CA THR A 155 6.02 36.30 28.66
C THR A 155 5.09 36.58 27.47
N ILE A 156 4.23 35.64 27.03
CA ILE A 156 3.37 35.85 25.84
C ILE A 156 1.87 35.73 26.17
N ILE A 157 1.50 35.68 27.45
CA ILE A 157 0.10 35.75 27.87
C ILE A 157 0.01 36.82 28.96
N ASP A 158 0.01 38.08 28.55
CA ASP A 158 -0.61 39.23 29.24
C ASP A 158 -0.19 40.52 28.52
N GLU A 159 -0.67 40.72 27.29
CA GLU A 159 -0.87 42.04 26.66
C GLU A 159 -2.11 42.00 25.73
#